data_AF-A0A835NR69-F1
#
_entry.id   AF-A0A835NR69-F1
#
_cell.length_a   1.000
_cell.length_b   1.000
_cell.length_c   1.000
_cell.angle_alpha   90.00
_cell.angle_beta   90.00
_cell.angle_gamma   90.00
#
_symmetry.space_group_name_H-M   'P 1'
#
loop_
_entity.id
_entity.type
_entity.pdbx_description
1 polymer ?
#
loop_
_entity_poly.entity_id
_entity_poly.type
_entity_poly.pdbx_seq_one_letter_code
_entity_poly.pdbx_strand_id
1 'polypeptide(L)'
;VLSGCGVYDGTEIHEASAVLVHLSRGGAEVQMYAPDVPQMHVIDHSKGQPAEAESRNVLVESARIARGKITSLAKLTTADHDAVIFPGGFGAAKNLSTFAVDGKDCKVNREVERVLKDFHKAGKPIGLCCISPVLAAKVLSGAEVTVGHEEEEGGKWPYAGTAGAIKELGAKHCVKEVTISFPAHVDTKNKVVTTPAFMCETALHHIFDGIGAMLVSWSNSMPHPSGGYACVASLTTTVSDEKRKKVGPSSENVFVLSIHQQTDEPDSCLSSHAVVILKVF
;
A
#
# COMPACT_ATOMS: atom_id res chain seq x y z
N VAL A 1 5.65 -5.86 -3.08
CA VAL A 1 5.02 -7.20 -2.99
C VAL A 1 3.54 -7.00 -2.71
N LEU A 2 2.68 -7.58 -3.54
CA LEU A 2 1.22 -7.48 -3.49
C LEU A 2 0.62 -8.79 -2.96
N SER A 3 -0.65 -8.74 -2.58
CA SER A 3 -1.37 -9.77 -1.82
C SER A 3 -2.78 -10.08 -2.36
N GLY A 4 -3.12 -9.59 -3.56
CA GLY A 4 -4.43 -9.65 -4.19
C GLY A 4 -4.79 -8.28 -4.79
N CYS A 5 -6.08 -7.96 -4.94
CA CYS A 5 -6.55 -6.65 -5.45
C CYS A 5 -7.89 -6.23 -4.83
N GLY A 6 -7.83 -5.63 -3.64
CA GLY A 6 -9.01 -5.25 -2.85
C GLY A 6 -8.68 -5.24 -1.36
N VAL A 7 -9.20 -4.26 -0.60
CA VAL A 7 -8.81 -4.08 0.80
C VAL A 7 -9.15 -5.28 1.69
N TYR A 8 -10.27 -5.97 1.47
CA TYR A 8 -10.73 -7.03 2.38
C TYR A 8 -10.14 -8.41 2.10
N ASP A 9 -9.63 -8.65 0.89
CA ASP A 9 -9.12 -9.96 0.46
C ASP A 9 -7.76 -9.92 -0.25
N GLY A 10 -7.18 -8.73 -0.40
CA GLY A 10 -5.94 -8.51 -1.13
C GLY A 10 -5.19 -7.25 -0.69
N THR A 11 -4.51 -6.63 -1.64
CA THR A 11 -3.81 -5.36 -1.44
C THR A 11 -4.79 -4.20 -1.47
N GLU A 12 -4.63 -3.25 -0.54
CA GLU A 12 -5.35 -1.97 -0.57
C GLU A 12 -4.89 -1.17 -1.81
N ILE A 13 -5.84 -0.82 -2.67
CA ILE A 13 -5.57 -0.34 -4.03
C ILE A 13 -5.06 1.10 -3.99
N HIS A 14 -5.57 1.93 -3.10
CA HIS A 14 -5.15 3.32 -2.97
C HIS A 14 -3.72 3.43 -2.41
N GLU A 15 -3.33 2.58 -1.46
CA GLU A 15 -1.99 2.47 -0.91
C GLU A 15 -1.01 2.00 -1.97
N ALA A 16 -1.35 0.94 -2.70
CA ALA A 16 -0.52 0.47 -3.82
C ALA A 16 -0.36 1.56 -4.89
N SER A 17 -1.44 2.25 -5.25
CA SER A 17 -1.40 3.37 -6.18
C SER A 17 -0.52 4.51 -5.65
N ALA A 18 -0.63 4.88 -4.36
CA ALA A 18 0.19 5.92 -3.76
C ALA A 18 1.68 5.55 -3.78
N VAL A 19 2.02 4.31 -3.43
CA VAL A 19 3.39 3.78 -3.52
C VAL A 19 3.93 3.92 -4.94
N LEU A 20 3.17 3.47 -5.95
CA LEU A 20 3.58 3.53 -7.36
C LEU A 20 3.79 4.97 -7.84
N VAL A 21 2.88 5.88 -7.50
CA VAL A 21 2.98 7.30 -7.90
C VAL A 21 4.22 7.95 -7.30
N HIS A 22 4.49 7.75 -6.00
CA HIS A 22 5.65 8.34 -5.33
C HIS A 22 6.98 7.74 -5.82
N LEU A 23 7.05 6.42 -6.03
CA LEU A 23 8.23 5.77 -6.63
C LEU A 23 8.50 6.30 -8.05
N SER A 24 7.46 6.39 -8.88
CA SER A 24 7.57 6.92 -10.24
C SER A 24 8.00 8.38 -10.25
N ARG A 25 7.47 9.22 -9.35
CA ARG A 25 7.92 10.61 -9.18
C ARG A 25 9.39 10.71 -8.75
N GLY A 26 9.87 9.77 -7.95
CA GLY A 26 11.27 9.66 -7.56
C GLY A 26 12.19 9.09 -8.65
N GLY A 27 11.65 8.71 -9.81
CA GLY A 27 12.41 8.11 -10.91
C GLY A 27 12.82 6.65 -10.67
N ALA A 28 12.23 5.97 -9.69
CA ALA A 28 12.54 4.58 -9.40
C ALA A 28 11.89 3.62 -10.43
N GLU A 29 12.62 2.58 -10.80
CA GLU A 29 12.07 1.46 -11.55
C GLU A 29 11.36 0.50 -10.60
N VAL A 30 10.14 0.08 -10.96
CA VAL A 30 9.29 -0.76 -10.10
C VAL A 30 9.01 -2.09 -10.77
N GLN A 31 9.35 -3.18 -10.08
CA GLN A 31 8.91 -4.53 -10.40
C GLN A 31 7.93 -5.01 -9.33
N MET A 32 6.79 -5.55 -9.76
CA MET A 32 5.74 -6.03 -8.87
C MET A 32 5.78 -7.55 -8.76
N TYR A 33 5.54 -8.02 -7.53
CA TYR A 33 5.59 -9.43 -7.20
C TYR A 33 4.42 -9.81 -6.30
N ALA A 34 3.94 -11.05 -6.41
CA ALA A 34 2.93 -11.62 -5.53
C ALA A 34 3.12 -13.15 -5.45
N PRO A 35 2.79 -13.78 -4.30
CA PRO A 35 2.85 -15.24 -4.19
C PRO A 35 1.79 -15.88 -5.10
N ASP A 36 2.15 -16.99 -5.74
CA ASP A 36 1.23 -17.75 -6.59
C ASP A 36 0.45 -18.77 -5.75
N VAL A 37 -0.52 -18.27 -5.00
CA VAL A 37 -1.35 -19.04 -4.06
C VAL A 37 -2.81 -18.62 -4.14
N PRO A 38 -3.76 -19.48 -3.73
CA PRO A 38 -5.15 -19.07 -3.54
C PRO A 38 -5.26 -17.95 -2.50
N GLN A 39 -6.20 -17.02 -2.69
CA GLN A 39 -6.64 -16.13 -1.63
C GLN A 39 -7.33 -16.93 -0.52
N MET A 40 -7.19 -16.50 0.73
CA MET A 40 -7.89 -17.12 1.87
C MET A 40 -9.42 -17.05 1.70
N HIS A 41 -9.92 -15.86 1.33
CA HIS A 41 -11.33 -15.61 1.00
C HIS A 41 -11.42 -14.75 -0.25
N VAL A 42 -12.57 -14.79 -0.92
CA VAL A 42 -13.00 -13.78 -1.89
C VAL A 42 -14.11 -12.97 -1.21
N ILE A 43 -13.98 -11.64 -1.19
CA ILE A 43 -14.96 -10.78 -0.49
C ILE A 43 -15.73 -9.94 -1.50
N ASP A 44 -17.06 -9.99 -1.43
CA ASP A 44 -17.90 -8.98 -2.07
C ASP A 44 -17.76 -7.68 -1.29
N HIS A 45 -16.93 -6.77 -1.81
CA HIS A 45 -16.62 -5.50 -1.17
C HIS A 45 -17.83 -4.57 -1.03
N SER A 46 -18.90 -4.78 -1.81
CA SER A 46 -20.14 -4.01 -1.67
C SER A 46 -20.97 -4.43 -0.45
N LYS A 47 -20.77 -5.67 0.01
CA LYS A 47 -21.47 -6.26 1.17
C LYS A 47 -20.58 -6.46 2.39
N GLY A 48 -19.26 -6.44 2.20
CA GLY A 48 -18.28 -6.79 3.23
C GLY A 48 -18.34 -8.26 3.66
N GLN A 49 -18.87 -9.14 2.82
CA GLN A 49 -19.12 -10.55 3.14
C GLN A 49 -18.38 -11.50 2.18
N PRO A 50 -18.00 -12.72 2.63
CA PRO A 50 -17.44 -13.73 1.76
C PRO A 50 -18.37 -14.14 0.61
N ALA A 51 -17.80 -14.28 -0.58
CA ALA A 51 -18.43 -14.93 -1.73
C ALA A 51 -18.03 -16.42 -1.73
N GLU A 52 -18.69 -17.22 -0.89
CA GLU A 52 -18.32 -18.62 -0.57
C GLU A 52 -18.14 -19.56 -1.78
N ALA A 53 -18.77 -19.26 -2.92
CA ALA A 53 -18.67 -20.06 -4.14
C ALA A 53 -17.52 -19.63 -5.08
N GLU A 54 -16.82 -18.54 -4.77
CA GLU A 54 -15.74 -18.00 -5.59
C GLU A 54 -14.36 -18.36 -5.04
N SER A 55 -13.41 -18.58 -5.94
CA SER A 55 -11.99 -18.71 -5.62
C SER A 55 -11.17 -17.87 -6.57
N ARG A 56 -10.14 -17.22 -6.04
CA ARG A 56 -9.21 -16.36 -6.78
C ARG A 56 -7.79 -16.64 -6.36
N ASN A 57 -6.85 -16.35 -7.25
CA ASN A 57 -5.42 -16.50 -7.00
C ASN A 57 -4.78 -15.12 -6.76
N VAL A 58 -3.91 -15.04 -5.75
CA VAL A 58 -3.25 -13.80 -5.32
C VAL A 58 -2.44 -13.16 -6.45
N LEU A 59 -1.60 -13.93 -7.15
CA LEU A 59 -0.78 -13.43 -8.26
C LEU A 59 -1.65 -12.94 -9.42
N VAL A 60 -2.68 -13.71 -9.78
CA VAL A 60 -3.61 -13.38 -10.87
C VAL A 60 -4.35 -12.08 -10.56
N GLU A 61 -4.91 -11.92 -9.36
CA GLU A 61 -5.65 -10.72 -9.01
C GLU A 61 -4.72 -9.51 -8.83
N SER A 62 -3.53 -9.69 -8.26
CA SER A 62 -2.53 -8.61 -8.19
C SER A 62 -2.05 -8.13 -9.57
N ALA A 63 -2.17 -8.94 -10.63
CA ALA A 63 -1.88 -8.53 -12.00
C ALA A 63 -2.77 -7.35 -12.46
N ARG A 64 -3.95 -7.17 -11.85
CA ARG A 64 -4.84 -6.02 -12.11
C ARG A 64 -4.18 -4.70 -11.72
N ILE A 65 -3.64 -4.62 -10.51
CA ILE A 65 -2.87 -3.44 -10.03
C ILE A 65 -1.64 -3.24 -10.91
N ALA A 66 -0.93 -4.33 -11.22
CA ALA A 66 0.32 -4.30 -11.98
C ALA A 66 0.15 -4.09 -13.49
N ARG A 67 -1.09 -4.01 -14.00
CA ARG A 67 -1.39 -3.94 -15.44
C ARG A 67 -0.69 -5.06 -16.24
N GLY A 68 -0.70 -6.28 -15.70
CA GLY A 68 -0.05 -7.46 -16.26
C GLY A 68 1.47 -7.56 -16.03
N LYS A 69 2.14 -6.51 -15.54
CA LYS A 69 3.59 -6.49 -15.29
C LYS A 69 3.92 -6.99 -13.87
N ILE A 70 3.64 -8.26 -13.62
CA ILE A 70 3.85 -8.90 -12.32
C ILE A 70 4.58 -10.24 -12.45
N THR A 71 5.40 -10.58 -11.46
CA THR A 71 6.13 -11.84 -11.40
C THR A 71 5.81 -12.61 -10.11
N SER A 72 5.89 -13.94 -10.14
CA SER A 72 5.80 -14.76 -8.92
C SER A 72 6.86 -14.35 -7.89
N LEU A 73 6.45 -14.20 -6.63
CA LEU A 73 7.32 -13.81 -5.51
C LEU A 73 8.47 -14.81 -5.29
N ALA A 74 8.31 -16.07 -5.68
CA ALA A 74 9.38 -17.08 -5.70
C ALA A 74 10.63 -16.63 -6.46
N LYS A 75 10.47 -15.81 -7.52
CA LYS A 75 11.56 -15.34 -8.38
C LYS A 75 12.22 -14.06 -7.88
N LEU A 76 11.67 -13.42 -6.85
CA LEU A 76 12.22 -12.18 -6.31
C LEU A 76 13.58 -12.47 -5.65
N THR A 77 14.62 -11.77 -6.11
CA THR A 77 15.96 -11.79 -5.54
C THR A 77 16.37 -10.40 -5.07
N THR A 78 17.23 -10.33 -4.06
CA THR A 78 17.79 -9.06 -3.60
C THR A 78 18.83 -8.49 -4.55
N ALA A 79 19.39 -9.27 -5.48
CA ALA A 79 20.47 -8.80 -6.34
C ALA A 79 20.01 -7.67 -7.27
N ASP A 80 18.79 -7.79 -7.78
CA ASP A 80 18.25 -6.91 -8.83
C ASP A 80 17.46 -5.72 -8.29
N HIS A 81 17.41 -5.53 -6.96
CA HIS A 81 16.51 -4.58 -6.29
C HIS A 81 17.20 -3.84 -5.16
N ASP A 82 17.06 -2.53 -5.07
CA ASP A 82 17.57 -1.74 -3.94
C ASP A 82 16.66 -1.79 -2.71
N ALA A 83 15.44 -2.29 -2.90
CA ALA A 83 14.28 -2.00 -2.08
C ALA A 83 13.20 -3.08 -2.13
N VAL A 84 12.51 -3.30 -1.02
CA VAL A 84 11.21 -4.00 -1.02
C VAL A 84 10.15 -3.21 -0.25
N ILE A 85 8.95 -3.13 -0.82
CA ILE A 85 7.80 -2.45 -0.21
C ILE A 85 6.60 -3.39 -0.16
N PHE A 86 5.88 -3.39 0.95
CA PHE A 86 4.65 -4.14 1.19
C PHE A 86 3.52 -3.14 1.48
N PRO A 87 2.63 -2.88 0.51
CA PRO A 87 1.38 -2.18 0.81
C PRO A 87 0.48 -2.99 1.75
N GLY A 88 -0.50 -2.31 2.33
CA GLY A 88 -1.50 -2.88 3.22
C GLY A 88 -2.62 -3.65 2.54
N GLY A 89 -3.78 -3.58 3.19
CA GLY A 89 -4.94 -4.41 2.90
C GLY A 89 -4.91 -5.72 3.70
N PHE A 90 -6.09 -6.25 3.99
CA PHE A 90 -6.25 -7.49 4.75
C PHE A 90 -5.60 -8.70 4.08
N GLY A 91 -5.31 -8.65 2.77
CA GLY A 91 -4.50 -9.68 2.10
C GLY A 91 -3.09 -9.81 2.71
N ALA A 92 -2.51 -8.76 3.30
CA ALA A 92 -1.25 -8.89 4.04
C ALA A 92 -1.41 -9.77 5.30
N ALA A 93 -2.56 -9.65 5.99
CA ALA A 93 -2.90 -10.42 7.18
C ALA A 93 -3.51 -11.81 6.88
N LYS A 94 -4.02 -12.03 5.65
CA LYS A 94 -4.74 -13.25 5.25
C LYS A 94 -3.97 -14.14 4.25
N ASN A 95 -3.21 -13.54 3.34
CA ASN A 95 -2.55 -14.25 2.23
C ASN A 95 -1.02 -14.23 2.36
N LEU A 96 -0.45 -13.10 2.81
CA LEU A 96 0.99 -13.02 3.11
C LEU A 96 1.34 -13.57 4.50
N SER A 97 0.33 -13.76 5.34
CA SER A 97 0.41 -14.38 6.66
C SER A 97 -0.95 -14.93 7.06
N THR A 98 -1.02 -15.60 8.21
CA THR A 98 -2.27 -16.02 8.85
C THR A 98 -2.69 -15.08 10.00
N PHE A 99 -2.13 -13.87 10.08
CA PHE A 99 -2.36 -12.93 11.20
C PHE A 99 -3.83 -12.61 11.46
N ALA A 100 -4.65 -12.50 10.41
CA ALA A 100 -6.07 -12.20 10.55
C ALA A 100 -6.86 -13.27 11.32
N VAL A 101 -6.36 -14.51 11.37
CA VAL A 101 -7.00 -15.65 12.05
C VAL A 101 -6.25 -16.04 13.31
N ASP A 102 -4.91 -16.08 13.24
CA ASP A 102 -4.06 -16.65 14.29
C ASP A 102 -3.44 -15.59 15.22
N GLY A 103 -3.60 -14.28 14.91
CA GLY A 103 -3.04 -13.18 15.72
C GLY A 103 -1.54 -13.33 15.95
N LYS A 104 -1.10 -13.33 17.22
CA LYS A 104 0.32 -13.50 17.61
C LYS A 104 0.93 -14.84 17.19
N ASP A 105 0.10 -15.88 17.09
CA ASP A 105 0.53 -17.25 16.76
C ASP A 105 0.59 -17.48 15.24
N CYS A 106 0.42 -16.41 14.45
CA CYS A 106 0.42 -16.46 13.01
C CYS A 106 1.73 -16.99 12.41
N LYS A 107 1.58 -17.47 11.18
CA LYS A 107 2.67 -17.85 10.29
C LYS A 107 2.72 -16.86 9.14
N VAL A 108 3.93 -16.51 8.73
CA VAL A 108 4.16 -15.72 7.53
C VAL A 108 4.36 -16.68 6.35
N ASN A 109 3.86 -16.32 5.18
CA ASN A 109 4.08 -17.09 3.96
C ASN A 109 5.60 -17.28 3.76
N ARG A 110 6.04 -18.50 3.41
CA ARG A 110 7.47 -18.84 3.33
C ARG A 110 8.25 -17.95 2.36
N GLU A 111 7.65 -17.55 1.25
CA GLU A 111 8.30 -16.66 0.27
C GLU A 111 8.42 -15.24 0.81
N VAL A 112 7.41 -14.77 1.54
CA VAL A 112 7.42 -13.46 2.20
C VAL A 112 8.47 -13.42 3.32
N GLU A 113 8.51 -14.45 4.15
CA GLU A 113 9.51 -14.59 5.21
C GLU A 113 10.94 -14.60 4.63
N ARG A 114 11.16 -15.37 3.56
CA ARG A 114 12.42 -15.38 2.82
C ARG A 114 12.79 -13.98 2.33
N VAL A 115 11.88 -13.29 1.64
CA VAL A 115 12.14 -11.96 1.09
C VAL A 115 12.48 -10.95 2.19
N LEU A 116 11.73 -10.93 3.29
CA LEU A 116 12.04 -10.04 4.42
C LEU A 116 13.42 -10.31 5.02
N LYS A 117 13.78 -11.58 5.23
CA LYS A 117 15.10 -11.99 5.74
C LYS A 117 16.22 -11.66 4.75
N ASP A 118 16.01 -11.90 3.46
CA ASP A 118 17.01 -11.64 2.43
C ASP A 118 17.32 -10.14 2.32
N PHE A 119 16.30 -9.28 2.28
CA PHE A 119 16.48 -7.82 2.23
C PHE A 119 17.13 -7.28 3.51
N HIS A 120 16.68 -7.75 4.68
CA HIS A 120 17.28 -7.39 5.97
C HIS A 120 18.75 -7.77 6.05
N LYS A 121 19.09 -9.02 5.67
CA LYS A 121 20.47 -9.52 5.63
C LYS A 121 21.35 -8.75 4.64
N ALA A 122 20.79 -8.35 3.50
CA ALA A 122 21.48 -7.51 2.52
C ALA A 122 21.62 -6.05 2.97
N GLY A 123 21.06 -5.68 4.12
CA GLY A 123 21.03 -4.29 4.59
C GLY A 123 20.27 -3.38 3.64
N LYS A 124 19.27 -3.91 2.92
CA LYS A 124 18.43 -3.17 1.98
C LYS A 124 17.13 -2.77 2.69
N PRO A 125 16.62 -1.54 2.48
CA PRO A 125 15.48 -1.08 3.26
C PRO A 125 14.19 -1.82 2.92
N ILE A 126 13.30 -1.86 3.90
CA ILE A 126 12.01 -2.55 3.85
C ILE A 126 10.93 -1.54 4.23
N GLY A 127 10.04 -1.22 3.30
CA GLY A 127 8.88 -0.35 3.55
C GLY A 127 7.61 -1.16 3.78
N LEU A 128 6.85 -0.87 4.83
CA LEU A 128 5.56 -1.53 5.10
C LEU A 128 4.51 -0.50 5.54
N CYS A 129 3.32 -0.50 4.96
CA CYS A 129 2.24 0.39 5.39
C CYS A 129 0.97 -0.35 5.83
N CYS A 130 0.14 0.32 6.63
CA CYS A 130 -1.11 -0.20 7.14
C CYS A 130 -0.90 -1.40 8.07
N ILE A 131 -1.56 -2.53 7.79
CA ILE A 131 -1.44 -3.77 8.58
C ILE A 131 -0.18 -4.58 8.25
N SER A 132 0.46 -4.36 7.10
CA SER A 132 1.65 -5.13 6.68
C SER A 132 2.88 -5.09 7.63
N PRO A 133 3.10 -4.08 8.50
CA PRO A 133 4.14 -4.11 9.53
C PRO A 133 4.12 -5.33 10.47
N VAL A 134 2.97 -6.02 10.63
CA VAL A 134 2.90 -7.29 11.38
C VAL A 134 3.84 -8.36 10.81
N LEU A 135 4.12 -8.32 9.50
CA LEU A 135 5.04 -9.22 8.83
C LEU A 135 6.47 -9.00 9.31
N ALA A 136 6.92 -7.73 9.34
CA ALA A 136 8.24 -7.38 9.84
C ALA A 136 8.36 -7.68 11.34
N ALA A 137 7.33 -7.37 12.13
CA ALA A 137 7.30 -7.67 13.56
C ALA A 137 7.47 -9.17 13.85
N LYS A 138 6.83 -10.04 13.05
CA LYS A 138 6.96 -11.50 13.21
C LYS A 138 8.31 -12.03 12.77
N VAL A 139 8.89 -11.49 11.69
CA VAL A 139 10.04 -12.09 11.00
C VAL A 139 11.38 -11.52 11.47
N LEU A 140 11.42 -10.22 11.81
CA LEU A 140 12.64 -9.48 12.11
C LEU A 140 12.73 -9.22 13.62
N SER A 141 13.56 -10.00 14.31
CA SER A 141 13.72 -9.91 15.76
C SER A 141 14.16 -8.52 16.19
N GLY A 142 13.39 -7.89 17.09
CA GLY A 142 13.68 -6.56 17.62
C GLY A 142 13.47 -5.42 16.63
N ALA A 143 12.63 -5.62 15.62
CA ALA A 143 12.16 -4.54 14.76
C ALA A 143 11.31 -3.52 15.54
N GLU A 144 11.43 -2.26 15.16
CA GLU A 144 10.50 -1.20 15.56
C GLU A 144 9.57 -0.86 14.38
N VAL A 145 8.26 -0.81 14.64
CA VAL A 145 7.26 -0.53 13.62
C VAL A 145 6.13 0.34 14.17
N THR A 146 5.39 0.98 13.29
CA THR A 146 4.10 1.61 13.62
C THR A 146 2.98 0.95 12.85
N VAL A 147 1.82 0.80 13.50
CA VAL A 147 0.53 0.55 12.86
C VAL A 147 -0.47 1.67 13.22
N GLY A 148 0.03 2.79 13.76
CA GLY A 148 -0.79 3.92 14.20
C GLY A 148 -0.79 4.12 15.71
N HIS A 149 -1.99 4.14 16.29
CA HIS A 149 -2.24 4.36 17.70
C HIS A 149 -2.49 3.07 18.47
N GLU A 150 -2.42 3.14 19.80
CA GLU A 150 -2.68 2.01 20.70
C GLU A 150 -4.07 2.03 21.31
N GLU A 151 -4.78 3.14 21.20
CA GLU A 151 -6.11 3.34 21.76
C GLU A 151 -7.11 3.70 20.67
N GLU A 152 -8.34 3.22 20.81
CA GLU A 152 -9.45 3.65 19.98
C GLU A 152 -9.84 5.09 20.36
N GLU A 153 -9.79 6.00 19.40
CA GLU A 153 -10.14 7.41 19.63
C GLU A 153 -11.36 7.80 18.81
N GLY A 154 -12.56 7.66 19.39
CA GLY A 154 -13.80 8.13 18.77
C GLY A 154 -14.06 7.54 17.37
N GLY A 155 -13.61 6.31 17.11
CA GLY A 155 -13.71 5.65 15.80
C GLY A 155 -12.58 5.96 14.82
N LYS A 156 -11.67 6.89 15.13
CA LYS A 156 -10.52 7.21 14.27
C LYS A 156 -9.58 6.02 14.09
N TRP A 157 -9.36 5.22 15.12
CA TRP A 157 -8.40 4.11 15.12
C TRP A 157 -9.11 2.76 15.33
N PRO A 158 -9.86 2.23 14.33
CA PRO A 158 -10.67 1.03 14.48
C PRO A 158 -9.84 -0.26 14.68
N TYR A 159 -8.52 -0.20 14.49
CA TYR A 159 -7.61 -1.36 14.58
C TYR A 159 -6.51 -1.18 15.64
N ALA A 160 -6.72 -0.32 16.64
CA ALA A 160 -5.74 0.02 17.68
C ALA A 160 -5.17 -1.20 18.42
N GLY A 161 -5.98 -2.27 18.59
CA GLY A 161 -5.55 -3.54 19.20
C GLY A 161 -4.35 -4.20 18.50
N THR A 162 -4.10 -3.87 17.22
CA THR A 162 -2.93 -4.35 16.48
C THR A 162 -1.61 -3.95 17.16
N ALA A 163 -1.54 -2.78 17.80
CA ALA A 163 -0.36 -2.34 18.54
C ALA A 163 0.02 -3.32 19.66
N GLY A 164 -0.97 -3.90 20.35
CA GLY A 164 -0.76 -4.95 21.35
C GLY A 164 -0.17 -6.22 20.73
N ALA A 165 -0.75 -6.67 19.62
CA ALA A 165 -0.25 -7.85 18.90
C ALA A 165 1.20 -7.67 18.40
N ILE A 166 1.58 -6.47 17.93
CA ILE A 166 2.97 -6.16 17.56
C ILE A 166 3.94 -6.39 18.74
N LYS A 167 3.55 -5.97 19.96
CA LYS A 167 4.36 -6.17 21.18
C LYS A 167 4.48 -7.65 21.53
N GLU A 168 3.39 -8.41 21.41
CA GLU A 168 3.37 -9.86 21.65
C GLU A 168 4.19 -10.65 20.62
N LEU A 169 4.29 -10.14 19.39
CA LEU A 169 5.17 -10.68 18.35
C LEU A 169 6.67 -10.43 18.62
N GLY A 170 7.01 -9.65 19.66
CA GLY A 170 8.39 -9.36 20.06
C GLY A 170 9.00 -8.13 19.39
N ALA A 171 8.18 -7.32 18.72
CA ALA A 171 8.58 -6.05 18.13
C ALA A 171 8.16 -4.86 19.01
N LYS A 172 8.79 -3.70 18.79
CA LYS A 172 8.40 -2.46 19.46
C LYS A 172 7.41 -1.70 18.59
N HIS A 173 6.22 -1.45 19.14
CA HIS A 173 5.27 -0.54 18.53
C HIS A 173 5.65 0.91 18.85
N CYS A 174 5.64 1.79 17.85
CA CYS A 174 5.88 3.22 17.97
C CYS A 174 4.63 3.97 17.51
N VAL A 175 4.03 4.74 18.42
CA VAL A 175 2.81 5.50 18.11
C VAL A 175 3.09 6.56 17.04
N LYS A 176 2.26 6.59 16.00
CA LYS A 176 2.33 7.59 14.93
C LYS A 176 0.94 8.02 14.47
N GLU A 177 0.86 9.29 14.09
CA GLU A 177 -0.30 9.90 13.45
C GLU A 177 -0.22 9.80 11.92
N VAL A 178 -1.35 10.00 11.23
CA VAL A 178 -1.40 10.05 9.76
C VAL A 178 -1.56 11.50 9.29
N THR A 179 -0.45 12.23 9.27
CA THR A 179 -0.40 13.59 8.72
C THR A 179 0.97 13.86 8.08
N ILE A 180 1.06 14.90 7.24
CA ILE A 180 2.34 15.36 6.65
C ILE A 180 3.37 15.72 7.74
N SER A 181 2.92 16.28 8.85
CA SER A 181 3.78 16.76 9.95
C SER A 181 4.34 15.64 10.82
N PHE A 182 3.73 14.46 10.80
CA PHE A 182 4.14 13.30 11.59
C PHE A 182 4.58 12.18 10.64
N PRO A 183 5.87 12.14 10.26
CA PRO A 183 6.35 11.21 9.24
C PRO A 183 6.32 9.77 9.74
N ALA A 184 6.39 8.85 8.77
CA ALA A 184 6.62 7.43 8.95
C ALA A 184 7.62 7.11 10.09
N HIS A 185 7.42 5.98 10.76
CA HIS A 185 8.39 5.47 11.72
C HIS A 185 9.58 4.85 10.98
N VAL A 186 10.80 5.17 11.42
CA VAL A 186 12.06 4.65 10.85
C VAL A 186 12.82 3.89 11.93
N ASP A 187 12.93 2.59 11.75
CA ASP A 187 13.89 1.75 12.47
C ASP A 187 15.22 1.76 11.71
N THR A 188 16.14 2.62 12.13
CA THR A 188 17.45 2.76 11.50
C THR A 188 18.32 1.52 11.64
N LYS A 189 18.15 0.75 12.73
CA LYS A 189 18.93 -0.45 13.00
C LYS A 189 18.57 -1.57 12.03
N ASN A 190 17.28 -1.80 11.82
CA ASN A 190 16.79 -2.86 10.92
C ASN A 190 16.47 -2.37 9.51
N LYS A 191 16.61 -1.07 9.24
CA LYS A 191 16.26 -0.41 7.96
C LYS A 191 14.80 -0.66 7.57
N VAL A 192 13.92 -0.64 8.56
CA VAL A 192 12.48 -0.81 8.37
C VAL A 192 11.81 0.56 8.46
N VAL A 193 11.00 0.90 7.48
CA VAL A 193 10.21 2.14 7.47
C VAL A 193 8.74 1.79 7.41
N THR A 194 7.94 2.34 8.32
CA THR A 194 6.51 2.01 8.43
C THR A 194 5.61 3.21 8.59
N THR A 195 4.40 3.14 8.03
CA THR A 195 3.40 4.22 8.16
C THR A 195 1.99 3.64 8.36
N PRO A 196 1.10 4.27 9.16
CA PRO A 196 -0.18 3.66 9.50
C PRO A 196 -1.19 3.57 8.35
N ALA A 197 -1.14 4.46 7.35
CA ALA A 197 -2.08 4.47 6.22
C ALA A 197 -3.56 4.26 6.66
N PHE A 198 -4.32 3.35 6.04
CA PHE A 198 -5.74 3.10 6.37
C PHE A 198 -5.97 2.35 7.69
N MET A 199 -4.99 2.27 8.59
CA MET A 199 -5.25 1.86 9.97
C MET A 199 -6.07 2.90 10.77
N CYS A 200 -6.29 4.09 10.19
CA CYS A 200 -7.20 5.10 10.71
C CYS A 200 -8.20 5.64 9.69
N GLU A 201 -9.27 6.24 10.21
CA GLU A 201 -10.23 7.04 9.48
C GLU A 201 -9.73 8.49 9.36
N THR A 202 -9.36 8.88 8.14
CA THR A 202 -8.89 10.24 7.83
C THR A 202 -9.10 10.56 6.35
N ALA A 203 -8.81 11.79 5.93
CA ALA A 203 -8.91 12.17 4.53
C ALA A 203 -7.89 11.41 3.66
N LEU A 204 -8.33 10.97 2.48
CA LEU A 204 -7.52 10.14 1.56
C LEU A 204 -6.14 10.74 1.23
N HIS A 205 -6.04 12.08 1.12
CA HIS A 205 -4.77 12.74 0.82
C HIS A 205 -3.76 12.59 1.96
N HIS A 206 -4.19 12.53 3.23
CA HIS A 206 -3.27 12.26 4.35
C HIS A 206 -2.67 10.85 4.27
N ILE A 207 -3.45 9.86 3.78
CA ILE A 207 -2.94 8.51 3.51
C ILE A 207 -1.87 8.57 2.41
N PHE A 208 -2.19 9.23 1.30
CA PHE A 208 -1.27 9.40 0.16
C PHE A 208 0.03 10.08 0.58
N ASP A 209 -0.05 11.15 1.36
CA ASP A 209 1.11 11.91 1.83
C ASP A 209 1.94 11.12 2.84
N GLY A 210 1.30 10.38 3.76
CA GLY A 210 1.98 9.53 4.73
C GLY A 210 2.78 8.40 4.07
N ILE A 211 2.26 7.85 2.96
CA ILE A 211 2.99 6.88 2.13
C ILE A 211 4.16 7.55 1.40
N GLY A 212 3.97 8.78 0.91
CA GLY A 212 5.06 9.57 0.34
C GLY A 212 6.19 9.81 1.34
N ALA A 213 5.85 10.18 2.58
CA ALA A 213 6.83 10.37 3.65
C ALA A 213 7.62 9.08 3.94
N MET A 214 6.97 7.92 3.98
CA MET A 214 7.64 6.61 4.12
C MET A 214 8.71 6.40 3.04
N LEU A 215 8.41 6.76 1.78
CA LEU A 215 9.32 6.59 0.66
C LEU A 215 10.43 7.64 0.61
N VAL A 216 10.22 8.84 1.16
CA VAL A 216 11.28 9.87 1.28
C VAL A 216 12.23 9.57 2.45
N SER A 217 11.70 9.13 3.59
CA SER A 217 12.49 8.75 4.76
C SER A 217 13.50 7.64 4.46
N TRP A 218 13.17 6.78 3.50
CA TRP A 218 14.07 5.80 2.89
C TRP A 218 15.34 6.45 2.33
N SER A 219 15.19 7.43 1.43
CA SER A 219 16.31 8.03 0.67
C SER A 219 17.26 8.83 1.55
N ASN A 220 16.76 9.46 2.61
CA ASN A 220 17.57 10.29 3.51
C ASN A 220 18.37 9.48 4.54
N SER A 221 18.04 8.21 4.75
CA SER A 221 18.62 7.36 5.80
C SER A 221 19.73 6.42 5.31
N MET A 222 20.12 6.48 4.03
CA MET A 222 21.11 5.59 3.41
C MET A 222 22.27 6.38 2.78
N PRO A 223 23.53 5.93 2.90
CA PRO A 223 24.65 6.55 2.21
C PRO A 223 24.45 6.45 0.70
N HIS A 224 24.40 7.59 0.01
CA HIS A 224 24.27 7.63 -1.44
C HIS A 224 25.45 6.90 -2.10
N PRO A 225 25.22 5.91 -2.98
CA PRO A 225 26.20 5.64 -4.04
C PRO A 225 26.30 6.92 -4.87
N SER A 226 27.51 7.31 -5.27
CA SER A 226 27.82 8.53 -6.02
C SER A 226 26.92 8.68 -7.25
N GLY A 227 25.81 9.40 -7.10
CA GLY A 227 24.72 9.48 -8.08
C GLY A 227 23.43 9.89 -7.38
N GLY A 228 23.28 11.19 -7.14
CA GLY A 228 22.23 11.76 -6.29
C GLY A 228 20.82 11.46 -6.79
N TYR A 229 19.96 10.99 -5.89
CA TYR A 229 18.53 11.16 -6.04
C TYR A 229 18.20 12.60 -5.65
N ALA A 230 17.60 13.36 -6.57
CA ALA A 230 17.19 14.73 -6.30
C ALA A 230 16.14 14.76 -5.18
N CYS A 231 16.47 15.47 -4.09
CA CYS A 231 15.53 15.86 -3.06
C CYS A 231 14.39 16.66 -3.73
N VAL A 232 13.20 16.10 -3.81
CA VAL A 232 12.04 16.83 -4.33
C VAL A 232 11.51 17.70 -3.20
N ALA A 233 11.93 18.96 -3.22
CA ALA A 233 11.40 20.00 -2.37
C ALA A 233 9.89 20.19 -2.58
N SER A 234 9.22 20.52 -1.49
CA SER A 234 7.80 20.89 -1.39
C SER A 234 7.33 21.78 -2.54
N LEU A 235 6.20 21.42 -3.16
CA LEU A 235 5.50 22.27 -4.13
C LEU A 235 4.14 22.68 -3.57
N THR A 236 4.06 23.92 -3.11
CA THR A 236 2.80 24.67 -3.04
C THR A 236 2.25 24.82 -4.45
N THR A 237 1.07 24.26 -4.72
CA THR A 237 0.38 24.47 -6.00
C THR A 237 -0.50 25.71 -5.91
N THR A 238 -0.19 26.74 -6.70
CA THR A 238 -1.13 27.81 -7.03
C THR A 238 -1.94 27.40 -8.26
N VAL A 239 -3.27 27.42 -8.15
CA VAL A 239 -4.18 27.21 -9.28
C VAL A 239 -4.34 28.54 -10.00
N SER A 240 -4.00 28.58 -11.29
CA SER A 240 -4.30 29.70 -12.19
C SER A 240 -5.36 29.31 -13.23
N ASP A 241 -6.44 30.08 -13.23
CA ASP A 241 -7.55 30.18 -14.19
C ASP A 241 -8.58 29.03 -14.34
N GLU A 242 -9.72 29.22 -13.66
CA GLU A 242 -11.02 28.59 -13.95
C GLU A 242 -11.67 29.21 -15.20
N LYS A 243 -12.05 28.40 -16.20
CA LYS A 243 -13.07 28.81 -17.18
C LYS A 243 -14.40 28.12 -16.87
N ARG A 244 -15.32 28.88 -16.27
CA ARG A 244 -16.72 28.47 -16.02
C ARG A 244 -17.55 28.55 -17.29
N LYS A 245 -18.31 27.49 -17.61
CA LYS A 245 -19.48 27.59 -18.49
C LYS A 245 -20.74 27.39 -17.65
N LYS A 246 -21.59 28.42 -17.58
CA LYS A 246 -22.93 28.33 -16.98
C LYS A 246 -23.87 27.58 -17.92
N VAL A 247 -24.56 26.55 -17.43
CA VAL A 247 -25.71 25.96 -18.11
C VAL A 247 -26.91 26.00 -17.16
N GLY A 248 -27.90 26.83 -17.48
CA GLY A 248 -29.27 26.77 -16.95
C GLY A 248 -29.52 27.20 -15.48
N PRO A 249 -30.80 27.42 -15.09
CA PRO A 249 -31.16 28.03 -13.81
C PRO A 249 -31.21 27.04 -12.63
N SER A 250 -30.94 25.76 -12.84
CA SER A 250 -30.77 24.75 -11.80
C SER A 250 -29.40 24.10 -11.98
N SER A 251 -28.35 24.80 -11.53
CA SER A 251 -26.96 24.44 -11.79
C SER A 251 -26.45 23.37 -10.83
N GLU A 252 -26.67 22.10 -11.17
CA GLU A 252 -25.76 21.05 -10.76
C GLU A 252 -24.52 21.12 -11.67
N ASN A 253 -23.33 21.29 -11.08
CA ASN A 253 -22.08 21.18 -11.81
C ASN A 253 -21.81 19.69 -12.09
N VAL A 254 -22.38 19.17 -13.18
CA VAL A 254 -22.11 17.79 -13.62
C VAL A 254 -20.94 17.80 -14.59
N PHE A 255 -19.81 17.23 -14.18
CA PHE A 255 -18.70 16.91 -15.08
C PHE A 255 -18.83 15.45 -15.52
N VAL A 256 -19.12 15.21 -16.80
CA VAL A 256 -19.10 13.87 -17.38
C VAL A 256 -17.76 13.69 -18.10
N LEU A 257 -16.87 12.87 -17.53
CA LEU A 257 -15.65 12.44 -18.21
C LEU A 257 -15.94 11.12 -18.93
N SER A 258 -15.94 11.12 -20.27
CA SER A 258 -15.97 9.87 -21.06
C SER A 258 -14.55 9.53 -21.47
N ILE A 259 -14.02 8.42 -20.95
CA ILE A 259 -12.70 7.92 -21.32
C ILE A 259 -12.89 6.94 -22.47
N HIS A 260 -12.33 7.23 -23.64
CA HIS A 260 -12.25 6.29 -24.75
C HIS A 260 -10.86 5.66 -24.74
N GLN A 261 -10.80 4.34 -24.59
CA GLN A 261 -9.55 3.59 -24.69
C GLN A 261 -9.44 3.06 -26.13
N GLN A 262 -8.57 3.66 -26.94
CA GLN A 262 -8.25 3.15 -28.27
C GLN A 262 -7.18 2.07 -28.09
N THR A 263 -7.43 0.87 -28.62
CA THR A 263 -6.41 -0.20 -28.74
C THR A 263 -6.08 -0.34 -30.22
N ASP A 264 -4.83 -0.70 -30.54
CA ASP A 264 -4.30 -0.79 -31.92
C ASP A 264 -4.85 -2.00 -32.73
N GLU A 265 -5.99 -2.57 -32.34
CA GLU A 265 -6.71 -3.57 -33.13
C GLU A 265 -7.95 -2.94 -33.81
N PRO A 266 -8.13 -3.09 -35.13
CA PRO A 266 -9.20 -2.40 -35.86
C PRO A 266 -10.64 -2.72 -35.45
N ASP A 267 -10.90 -3.78 -34.65
CA ASP A 267 -12.26 -4.31 -34.49
C ASP A 267 -12.68 -4.75 -33.05
N SER A 268 -12.05 -4.26 -31.98
CA SER A 268 -12.56 -4.51 -30.62
C SER A 268 -12.77 -3.23 -29.81
N CYS A 269 -13.95 -2.61 -29.94
CA CYS A 269 -14.38 -1.53 -29.06
C CYS A 269 -14.98 -2.11 -27.76
N LEU A 270 -14.16 -2.26 -26.72
CA LEU A 270 -14.63 -2.50 -25.36
C LEU A 270 -14.91 -1.16 -24.67
N SER A 271 -16.20 -0.79 -24.56
CA SER A 271 -16.61 0.41 -23.83
C SER A 271 -16.67 0.13 -22.32
N SER A 272 -15.60 0.45 -21.60
CA SER A 272 -15.62 0.46 -20.14
C SER A 272 -16.11 1.83 -19.66
N HIS A 273 -17.33 1.89 -19.11
CA HIS A 273 -17.87 3.11 -18.53
C HIS A 273 -17.46 3.20 -17.05
N ALA A 274 -16.50 4.08 -16.73
CA ALA A 274 -16.27 4.51 -15.36
C ALA A 274 -16.85 5.91 -15.19
N VAL A 275 -17.90 6.05 -14.37
CA VAL A 275 -18.49 7.35 -14.05
C VAL A 275 -17.85 7.84 -12.75
N VAL A 276 -17.03 8.89 -12.84
CA VAL A 276 -16.57 9.62 -11.66
C VAL A 276 -17.54 10.78 -11.42
N ILE A 277 -18.43 10.64 -10.44
CA ILE A 277 -19.34 11.72 -10.04
C ILE A 277 -18.57 12.65 -9.09
N LEU A 278 -18.18 13.83 -9.57
CA LEU A 278 -17.65 14.90 -8.74
C LEU A 278 -18.80 15.69 -8.14
N LYS A 279 -19.13 15.46 -6.86
CA LYS A 279 -19.95 16.40 -6.09
C LYS A 279 -19.01 17.38 -5.39
N VAL A 280 -18.84 18.56 -6.00
CA VAL A 280 -18.10 19.67 -5.39
C VAL A 280 -19.06 20.39 -4.43
N PHE A 281 -18.71 20.44 -3.13
CA PHE A 281 -19.40 21.27 -2.13
C PHE A 281 -18.81 22.68 -2.09
#